data_AF-A0A7K0HSF5-F1
#
_entry.id   AF-A0A7K0HSF5-F1
#
_cell.length_a   1.000
_cell.length_b   1.000
_cell.length_c   1.000
_cell.angle_alpha   90.00
_cell.angle_beta   90.00
_cell.angle_gamma   90.00
#
_symmetry.space_group_name_H-M   'P 1'
#
loop_
_entity.id
_entity.type
_entity.pdbx_description
1 polymer ?
#
loop_
_entity_poly.entity_id
_entity_poly.type
_entity_poly.pdbx_seq_one_letter_code
_entity_poly.pdbx_strand_id
1 'polypeptide(L)'
;MIGKIRKGSGFKGCVNYVLGKEQAALLHAEGVLAESNRDIIRSFILQAGMNPDLKKPVGHIALSYSPVDAPKLTDGKMVQLAQEYMREMKITDTQYIIVRHQDREHPHVHIVFNRIDNNGKTISDRNDMYRNEQVCKKLKAKHGLYFAKGKEQVKQHRLKEPDKSKYEIYTAVKNEIGKSRNWKQLQHRLAEKGITIQFKRKGQTDEIQGISFSKGEYTFKGSEIDRSFSFSKLDKCFGDVGMNVAESQRQTAFAPIREQIPTQSNAESPFISGSIGLFFASPSPVDEEPNLNLRKKKKKKKRLKL
;
A
#
# COMPACT_ATOMS: atom_id res chain seq x y z
N MET A 1 -15.15 -7.12 2.19
CA MET A 1 -14.87 -6.08 1.17
C MET A 1 -13.70 -5.17 1.57
N ILE A 2 -12.75 -4.96 0.66
CA ILE A 2 -11.62 -4.02 0.74
C ILE A 2 -11.53 -3.30 -0.61
N GLY A 3 -11.40 -1.97 -0.59
CA GLY A 3 -11.19 -1.16 -1.80
C GLY A 3 -9.75 -0.68 -1.92
N LYS A 4 -9.17 -0.78 -3.12
CA LYS A 4 -7.82 -0.27 -3.43
C LYS A 4 -7.90 0.74 -4.57
N ILE A 5 -7.61 2.00 -4.27
CA ILE A 5 -7.71 3.12 -5.21
C ILE A 5 -6.36 3.39 -5.86
N ARG A 6 -6.36 3.53 -7.18
CA ARG A 6 -5.23 3.93 -8.03
C ARG A 6 -5.65 5.05 -8.98
N LYS A 7 -4.66 5.82 -9.41
CA LYS A 7 -4.84 6.94 -10.35
C LYS A 7 -3.79 6.86 -11.43
N GLY A 8 -4.23 6.89 -12.68
CA GLY A 8 -3.39 6.71 -13.86
C GLY A 8 -3.39 7.94 -14.77
N SER A 9 -2.39 8.01 -15.64
CA SER A 9 -2.24 9.07 -16.64
C SER A 9 -2.91 8.76 -17.98
N GLY A 10 -3.30 7.51 -18.25
CA GLY A 10 -3.89 7.13 -19.55
C GLY A 10 -4.79 5.92 -19.50
N PHE A 11 -5.90 5.98 -20.24
CA PHE A 11 -6.94 4.94 -20.24
C PHE A 11 -6.55 3.69 -21.01
N LYS A 12 -5.75 3.81 -22.09
CA LYS A 12 -5.34 2.64 -22.92
C LYS A 12 -4.74 1.52 -22.07
N GLY A 13 -3.74 1.84 -21.26
CA GLY A 13 -3.09 0.84 -20.39
C GLY A 13 -4.04 0.29 -19.32
N CYS A 14 -4.87 1.15 -18.72
CA CYS A 14 -5.78 0.73 -17.66
C CYS A 14 -6.91 -0.18 -18.18
N VAL A 15 -7.54 0.20 -19.29
CA VAL A 15 -8.63 -0.57 -19.93
C VAL A 15 -8.10 -1.92 -20.43
N ASN A 16 -6.96 -1.92 -21.15
CA ASN A 16 -6.37 -3.18 -21.61
C ASN A 16 -5.95 -4.09 -20.45
N TYR A 17 -5.48 -3.52 -19.34
CA TYR A 17 -5.16 -4.29 -18.14
C TYR A 17 -6.40 -4.96 -17.53
N VAL A 18 -7.53 -4.25 -17.45
CA VAL A 18 -8.75 -4.81 -16.83
C VAL A 18 -9.56 -5.70 -17.77
N LEU A 19 -9.58 -5.43 -19.08
CA LEU A 19 -10.37 -6.23 -20.05
C LEU A 19 -9.53 -7.28 -20.80
N GLY A 20 -8.20 -7.23 -20.71
CA GLY A 20 -7.32 -8.12 -21.46
C GLY A 20 -7.03 -9.47 -20.80
N LYS A 21 -7.66 -9.79 -19.66
CA LYS A 21 -7.52 -11.11 -19.03
C LYS A 21 -8.57 -12.06 -19.57
N GLU A 22 -8.22 -13.33 -19.79
CA GLU A 22 -9.14 -14.34 -20.34
C GLU A 22 -10.43 -14.49 -19.52
N GLN A 23 -10.32 -14.39 -18.19
CA GLN A 23 -11.45 -14.50 -17.25
C GLN A 23 -12.04 -13.14 -16.86
N ALA A 24 -11.79 -12.08 -17.63
CA ALA A 24 -12.42 -10.79 -17.43
C ALA A 24 -13.84 -10.78 -18.00
N ALA A 25 -14.79 -10.27 -17.23
CA ALA A 25 -16.17 -10.04 -17.68
C ALA A 25 -16.56 -8.58 -17.45
N LEU A 26 -16.93 -7.86 -18.51
CA LEU A 26 -17.51 -6.53 -18.41
C LEU A 26 -18.94 -6.65 -17.89
N LEU A 27 -19.18 -6.25 -16.64
CA LEU A 27 -20.48 -6.38 -15.99
C LEU A 27 -21.39 -5.17 -16.22
N HIS A 28 -20.80 -3.98 -16.37
CA HIS A 28 -21.54 -2.74 -16.53
C HIS A 28 -20.68 -1.67 -17.20
N ALA A 29 -21.33 -0.79 -17.97
CA ALA A 29 -20.73 0.36 -18.62
C ALA A 29 -21.72 1.52 -18.59
N GLU A 30 -21.24 2.71 -18.21
CA GLU A 30 -22.02 3.94 -18.13
C GLU A 30 -21.31 5.04 -18.92
N GLY A 31 -22.03 5.69 -19.84
CA GLY A 31 -21.53 6.81 -20.64
C GLY A 31 -20.42 6.46 -21.65
N VAL A 32 -20.12 5.18 -21.87
CA VAL A 32 -19.08 4.72 -22.82
C VAL A 32 -19.67 3.80 -23.88
N LEU A 33 -19.12 3.85 -25.09
CA LEU A 33 -19.37 2.86 -26.12
C LEU A 33 -18.60 1.58 -25.79
N ALA A 34 -19.32 0.47 -25.58
CA ALA A 34 -18.78 -0.79 -25.05
C ALA A 34 -18.69 -1.92 -26.09
N GLU A 35 -18.64 -1.59 -27.38
CA GLU A 35 -18.54 -2.56 -28.49
C GLU A 35 -17.15 -3.20 -28.58
N SER A 36 -16.11 -2.45 -28.23
CA SER A 36 -14.73 -2.94 -28.19
C SER A 36 -13.89 -2.20 -27.14
N ASN A 37 -12.75 -2.79 -26.76
CA ASN A 37 -11.78 -2.10 -25.89
C ASN A 37 -11.34 -0.75 -26.49
N ARG A 38 -11.24 -0.66 -27.82
CA ARG A 38 -10.86 0.58 -28.51
C ARG A 38 -11.92 1.67 -28.33
N ASP A 39 -13.20 1.31 -28.40
CA ASP A 39 -14.31 2.26 -28.26
C ASP A 39 -14.48 2.74 -26.82
N ILE A 40 -14.27 1.85 -25.85
CA ILE A 40 -14.22 2.20 -24.42
C ILE A 40 -13.08 3.19 -24.18
N ILE A 41 -11.87 2.88 -24.67
CA ILE A 41 -10.70 3.76 -24.54
C ILE A 41 -10.98 5.12 -25.18
N ARG A 42 -11.56 5.14 -26.38
CA ARG A 42 -11.88 6.38 -27.10
C ARG A 42 -12.90 7.21 -26.32
N SER A 43 -13.96 6.59 -25.80
CA SER A 43 -14.98 7.26 -24.99
C SER A 43 -14.36 7.97 -23.78
N PHE A 44 -13.51 7.26 -23.02
CA PHE A 44 -12.81 7.84 -21.88
C PHE A 44 -11.85 8.98 -22.25
N ILE A 45 -11.09 8.82 -23.34
CA ILE A 45 -10.15 9.86 -23.80
C ILE A 45 -10.89 11.14 -24.21
N LEU A 46 -12.04 11.01 -24.88
CA LEU A 46 -12.86 12.16 -25.28
C LEU A 46 -13.31 12.99 -24.08
N GLN A 47 -13.89 12.35 -23.05
CA GLN A 47 -14.28 13.07 -21.84
C GLN A 47 -13.06 13.62 -21.07
N ALA A 48 -11.94 12.88 -21.05
CA ALA A 48 -10.72 13.38 -20.40
C ALA A 48 -10.16 14.64 -21.09
N GLY A 49 -10.43 14.82 -22.38
CA GLY A 49 -10.07 16.00 -23.15
C GLY A 49 -10.78 17.29 -22.69
N MET A 50 -11.86 17.18 -21.92
CA MET A 50 -12.56 18.35 -21.36
C MET A 50 -11.74 19.09 -20.28
N ASN A 51 -10.70 18.45 -19.74
CA ASN A 51 -9.79 19.07 -18.77
C ASN A 51 -8.34 18.59 -18.99
N PRO A 52 -7.61 19.19 -19.95
CA PRO A 52 -6.26 18.77 -20.33
C PRO A 52 -5.21 19.02 -19.24
N ASP A 53 -5.51 19.85 -18.24
CA ASP A 53 -4.58 20.16 -17.15
C ASP A 53 -4.44 19.02 -16.14
N LEU A 54 -5.46 18.15 -16.04
CA LEU A 54 -5.45 17.03 -15.11
C LEU A 54 -4.49 15.92 -15.57
N LYS A 55 -3.29 15.88 -14.97
CA LYS A 55 -2.24 14.89 -15.32
C LYS A 55 -2.59 13.43 -15.04
N LYS A 56 -3.63 13.17 -14.25
CA LYS A 56 -4.08 11.81 -13.88
C LYS A 56 -5.61 11.70 -13.96
N PRO A 57 -6.16 11.60 -15.18
CA PRO A 57 -7.62 11.55 -15.38
C PRO A 57 -8.21 10.18 -15.07
N VAL A 58 -7.41 9.10 -15.04
CA VAL A 58 -7.92 7.75 -14.78
C VAL A 58 -8.12 7.53 -13.29
N GLY A 59 -9.32 7.13 -12.90
CA GLY A 59 -9.62 6.52 -11.62
C GLY A 59 -9.75 5.01 -11.76
N HIS A 60 -9.04 4.24 -10.94
CA HIS A 60 -9.11 2.78 -10.93
C HIS A 60 -9.29 2.27 -9.51
N ILE A 61 -10.33 1.46 -9.28
CA ILE A 61 -10.64 0.92 -7.96
C ILE A 61 -10.82 -0.59 -8.07
N ALA A 62 -10.04 -1.35 -7.33
CA ALA A 62 -10.28 -2.77 -7.14
C ALA A 62 -11.09 -2.96 -5.84
N LEU A 63 -12.30 -3.51 -5.93
CA LEU A 63 -13.10 -3.94 -4.79
C LEU A 63 -12.97 -5.46 -4.65
N SER A 64 -12.29 -5.91 -3.60
CA SER A 64 -12.09 -7.33 -3.31
C SER A 64 -12.96 -7.78 -2.15
N TYR A 65 -13.53 -8.98 -2.27
CA TYR A 65 -14.42 -9.56 -1.27
C TYR A 65 -13.79 -10.77 -0.57
N SER A 66 -14.36 -11.16 0.57
CA SER A 66 -13.92 -12.39 1.25
C SER A 66 -14.36 -13.60 0.43
N PRO A 67 -13.58 -14.70 0.35
CA PRO A 67 -14.04 -15.94 -0.26
C PRO A 67 -15.29 -16.49 0.45
N VAL A 68 -15.43 -16.20 1.75
CA VAL A 68 -16.63 -16.54 2.55
C VAL A 68 -17.90 -15.87 2.01
N ASP A 69 -17.76 -14.70 1.38
CA ASP A 69 -18.89 -13.99 0.79
C ASP A 69 -19.21 -14.47 -0.63
N ALA A 70 -18.39 -15.34 -1.25
CA ALA A 70 -18.54 -15.75 -2.65
C ALA A 70 -19.96 -16.25 -3.02
N PRO A 71 -20.65 -17.06 -2.20
CA PRO A 71 -22.03 -17.49 -2.51
C PRO A 71 -23.05 -16.35 -2.60
N LYS A 72 -22.75 -15.18 -1.99
CA LYS A 72 -23.61 -13.99 -2.00
C LYS A 72 -23.32 -13.05 -3.16
N LEU A 73 -22.23 -13.28 -3.92
CA LEU A 73 -21.68 -12.32 -4.88
C LEU A 73 -22.00 -12.71 -6.32
N THR A 74 -23.27 -12.64 -6.69
CA THR A 74 -23.67 -12.67 -8.11
C THR A 74 -23.16 -11.43 -8.84
N ASP A 75 -23.09 -11.46 -10.16
CA ASP A 75 -22.64 -10.32 -10.96
C ASP A 75 -23.50 -9.07 -10.72
N GLY A 76 -24.83 -9.23 -10.68
CA GLY A 76 -25.75 -8.16 -10.31
C GLY A 76 -25.49 -7.61 -8.91
N LYS A 77 -25.16 -8.48 -7.94
CA LYS A 77 -24.80 -8.03 -6.58
C LYS A 77 -23.48 -7.26 -6.56
N MET A 78 -22.49 -7.69 -7.33
CA MET A 78 -21.21 -7.00 -7.45
C MET A 78 -21.37 -5.62 -8.10
N VAL A 79 -22.20 -5.49 -9.14
CA VAL A 79 -22.55 -4.20 -9.75
C VAL A 79 -23.25 -3.29 -8.75
N GLN A 80 -24.25 -3.81 -8.02
CA GLN A 80 -24.95 -3.05 -6.97
C GLN A 80 -23.97 -2.50 -5.92
N LEU A 81 -23.09 -3.35 -5.40
CA LEU A 81 -22.09 -2.97 -4.39
C LEU A 81 -21.10 -1.93 -4.93
N ALA A 82 -20.65 -2.09 -6.18
CA ALA A 82 -19.74 -1.15 -6.84
C ALA A 82 -20.38 0.23 -7.04
N GLN A 83 -21.63 0.29 -7.51
CA GLN A 83 -22.36 1.55 -7.69
C GLN A 83 -22.68 2.23 -6.36
N GLU A 84 -23.10 1.48 -5.33
CA GLU A 84 -23.27 2.00 -3.97
C GLU A 84 -21.96 2.57 -3.43
N TYR A 85 -20.84 1.85 -3.62
CA TYR A 85 -19.52 2.31 -3.25
C TYR A 85 -19.14 3.61 -3.97
N MET A 86 -19.36 3.73 -5.28
CA MET A 86 -19.07 4.93 -6.04
C MET A 86 -19.86 6.15 -5.53
N ARG A 87 -21.17 6.00 -5.27
CA ARG A 87 -22.01 7.08 -4.71
C ARG A 87 -21.49 7.57 -3.37
N GLU A 88 -21.17 6.66 -2.45
CA GLU A 88 -20.63 6.99 -1.12
C GLU A 88 -19.23 7.62 -1.21
N MET A 89 -18.45 7.25 -2.24
CA MET A 89 -17.16 7.86 -2.56
C MET A 89 -17.29 9.20 -3.28
N LYS A 90 -18.51 9.66 -3.59
CA LYS A 90 -18.79 10.88 -4.39
C LYS A 90 -18.17 10.82 -5.79
N ILE A 91 -18.17 9.63 -6.37
CA ILE A 91 -17.83 9.39 -7.77
C ILE A 91 -19.16 9.25 -8.50
N THR A 92 -19.62 10.36 -9.08
CA THR A 92 -20.93 10.50 -9.70
C THR A 92 -20.79 11.35 -10.96
N ASP A 93 -21.77 11.27 -11.86
CA ASP A 93 -21.84 12.10 -13.06
C ASP A 93 -20.58 11.98 -13.95
N THR A 94 -20.13 10.75 -14.20
CA THR A 94 -18.93 10.49 -14.99
C THR A 94 -19.03 9.14 -15.68
N GLN A 95 -18.25 8.94 -16.74
CA GLN A 95 -18.08 7.64 -17.38
C GLN A 95 -17.43 6.62 -16.45
N TYR A 96 -17.91 5.38 -16.48
CA TYR A 96 -17.23 4.27 -15.83
C TYR A 96 -17.58 2.91 -16.45
N ILE A 97 -16.73 1.93 -16.16
CA ILE A 97 -16.99 0.50 -16.40
C ILE A 97 -16.74 -0.29 -15.12
N ILE A 98 -17.46 -1.40 -14.96
CA ILE A 98 -17.27 -2.39 -13.90
C ILE A 98 -16.90 -3.71 -14.55
N VAL A 99 -15.73 -4.24 -14.21
CA VAL A 99 -15.18 -5.48 -14.78
C VAL A 99 -14.91 -6.47 -13.66
N ARG A 100 -15.44 -7.68 -13.76
CA ARG A 100 -15.11 -8.77 -12.83
C ARG A 100 -13.89 -9.53 -13.32
N HIS A 101 -12.99 -9.87 -12.41
CA HIS A 101 -11.94 -10.86 -12.64
C HIS A 101 -12.20 -12.10 -11.78
N GLN A 102 -11.88 -13.27 -12.33
CA GLN A 102 -11.91 -14.56 -11.63
C GLN A 102 -10.51 -15.20 -11.50
N ASP A 103 -9.45 -14.43 -11.69
CA ASP A 103 -8.05 -14.89 -11.71
C ASP A 103 -7.46 -15.17 -10.32
N ARG A 104 -8.20 -14.88 -9.24
CA ARG A 104 -7.73 -14.98 -7.86
C ARG A 104 -8.74 -15.68 -6.97
N GLU A 105 -8.23 -16.22 -5.85
CA GLU A 105 -9.01 -16.81 -4.76
C GLU A 105 -10.10 -15.88 -4.20
N HIS A 106 -9.89 -14.56 -4.30
CA HIS A 106 -10.84 -13.55 -3.84
C HIS A 106 -11.70 -13.04 -5.00
N PRO A 107 -13.05 -13.17 -4.92
CA PRO A 107 -13.92 -12.49 -5.86
C PRO A 107 -13.65 -10.99 -5.84
N HIS A 108 -13.50 -10.38 -7.01
CA HIS A 108 -13.26 -8.94 -7.09
C HIS A 108 -13.73 -8.33 -8.40
N VAL A 109 -14.00 -7.02 -8.32
CA VAL A 109 -14.31 -6.19 -9.48
C VAL A 109 -13.35 -5.01 -9.56
N HIS A 110 -13.05 -4.61 -10.78
CA HIS A 110 -12.37 -3.38 -11.13
C HIS A 110 -13.37 -2.36 -11.63
N ILE A 111 -13.35 -1.18 -11.03
CA ILE A 111 -14.06 0.01 -11.49
C ILE A 111 -13.02 0.89 -12.17
N VAL A 112 -13.21 1.20 -13.45
CA VAL A 112 -12.44 2.21 -14.15
C VAL A 112 -13.37 3.36 -14.46
N PHE A 113 -13.03 4.57 -14.02
CA PHE A 113 -13.87 5.75 -14.17
C PHE A 113 -13.06 6.97 -14.57
N ASN A 114 -13.72 7.95 -15.17
CA ASN A 114 -13.10 9.23 -15.46
C ASN A 114 -13.10 10.12 -14.21
N ARG A 115 -11.95 10.72 -13.89
CA ARG A 115 -11.88 11.73 -12.82
C ARG A 115 -12.36 13.09 -13.29
N ILE A 116 -12.75 13.22 -14.54
CA ILE A 116 -13.41 14.37 -15.12
C ILE A 116 -14.88 13.99 -15.26
N ASP A 117 -15.76 14.78 -14.65
CA ASP A 117 -17.20 14.58 -14.71
C ASP A 117 -17.76 15.03 -16.07
N ASN A 118 -19.06 14.83 -16.28
CA ASN A 118 -19.73 15.14 -17.54
C ASN A 118 -19.77 16.65 -17.85
N ASN A 119 -19.40 17.50 -16.88
CA ASN A 119 -19.30 18.95 -17.01
C ASN A 119 -17.83 19.42 -17.17
N GLY A 120 -16.87 18.51 -17.31
CA GLY A 120 -15.45 18.83 -17.46
C GLY A 120 -14.73 19.16 -16.14
N LYS A 121 -15.40 19.02 -14.99
CA LYS A 121 -14.82 19.33 -13.69
C LYS A 121 -14.16 18.10 -13.08
N THR A 122 -13.08 18.32 -12.33
CA THR A 122 -12.34 17.23 -11.68
C THR A 122 -13.06 16.73 -10.42
N ILE A 123 -13.31 15.42 -10.37
CA ILE A 123 -13.73 14.69 -9.18
C ILE A 123 -12.58 14.68 -8.16
N SER A 124 -12.86 15.28 -7.00
CA SER A 124 -11.86 15.45 -5.94
C SER A 124 -11.44 14.12 -5.34
N ASP A 125 -10.13 13.91 -5.27
CA ASP A 125 -9.52 12.78 -4.60
C ASP A 125 -9.08 13.07 -3.17
N ARG A 126 -9.49 14.22 -2.63
CA ARG A 126 -9.17 14.60 -1.25
C ARG A 126 -9.72 13.56 -0.29
N ASN A 127 -8.85 13.08 0.60
CA ASN A 127 -9.17 12.09 1.64
C ASN A 127 -9.84 10.81 1.11
N ASP A 128 -9.61 10.45 -0.15
CA ASP A 128 -10.22 9.26 -0.76
C ASP A 128 -9.83 7.97 -0.05
N MET A 129 -8.58 7.83 0.41
CA MET A 129 -8.14 6.67 1.21
C MET A 129 -8.92 6.53 2.52
N TYR A 130 -9.14 7.64 3.23
CA TYR A 130 -9.90 7.65 4.47
C TYR A 130 -11.38 7.37 4.23
N ARG A 131 -11.97 8.02 3.22
CA ARG A 131 -13.36 7.76 2.81
C ARG A 131 -13.55 6.30 2.42
N ASN A 132 -12.65 5.74 1.62
CA ASN A 132 -12.67 4.34 1.19
C ASN A 132 -12.74 3.36 2.36
N GLU A 133 -11.94 3.57 3.41
CA GLU A 133 -11.99 2.72 4.60
C GLU A 133 -13.38 2.75 5.27
N GLN A 134 -13.93 3.96 5.45
CA GLN A 134 -15.25 4.15 6.06
C GLN A 134 -16.37 3.57 5.20
N VAL A 135 -16.35 3.81 3.89
CA VAL A 135 -17.33 3.29 2.94
C VAL A 135 -17.26 1.76 2.88
N CYS A 136 -16.06 1.19 2.84
CA CYS A 136 -15.90 -0.27 2.89
C CYS A 136 -16.48 -0.87 4.17
N LYS A 137 -16.24 -0.22 5.32
CA LYS A 137 -16.80 -0.66 6.61
C LYS A 137 -18.33 -0.54 6.64
N LYS A 138 -18.87 0.59 6.18
CA LYS A 138 -20.31 0.86 6.09
C LYS A 138 -21.02 -0.17 5.20
N LEU A 139 -20.49 -0.42 3.99
CA LEU A 139 -21.10 -1.37 3.05
C LEU A 139 -20.98 -2.81 3.53
N LYS A 140 -19.88 -3.20 4.19
CA LYS A 140 -19.80 -4.52 4.83
C LYS A 140 -20.91 -4.72 5.86
N ALA A 141 -21.13 -3.73 6.73
CA ALA A 141 -22.18 -3.78 7.73
C ALA A 141 -23.57 -3.85 7.09
N LYS A 142 -23.86 -2.95 6.15
CA LYS A 142 -25.16 -2.84 5.47
C LYS A 142 -25.55 -4.12 4.73
N HIS A 143 -24.60 -4.78 4.08
CA HIS A 143 -24.86 -5.95 3.23
C HIS A 143 -24.51 -7.29 3.91
N GLY A 144 -24.23 -7.29 5.21
CA GLY A 144 -23.90 -8.52 5.95
C GLY A 144 -22.69 -9.27 5.37
N LEU A 145 -21.70 -8.53 4.89
CA LEU A 145 -20.45 -9.09 4.34
C LEU A 145 -19.47 -9.42 5.47
N TYR A 146 -18.57 -10.36 5.20
CA TYR A 146 -17.60 -10.83 6.17
C TYR A 146 -16.71 -9.69 6.72
N PHE A 147 -16.65 -9.63 8.06
CA PHE A 147 -15.67 -8.87 8.80
C PHE A 147 -14.53 -9.79 9.22
N ALA A 148 -13.32 -9.53 8.71
CA ALA A 148 -12.13 -10.24 9.18
C ALA A 148 -11.98 -10.03 10.69
N LYS A 149 -11.98 -11.14 11.43
CA LYS A 149 -11.68 -11.14 12.87
C LYS A 149 -10.16 -11.08 13.04
N GLY A 150 -9.67 -9.92 13.45
CA GLY A 150 -8.26 -9.74 13.85
C GLY A 150 -7.24 -9.89 12.72
N LYS A 151 -5.97 -9.88 13.12
CA LYS A 151 -4.79 -10.10 12.25
C LYS A 151 -4.28 -11.55 12.36
N GLU A 152 -5.01 -12.45 13.00
CA GLU A 152 -4.54 -13.81 13.28
C GLU A 152 -4.52 -14.73 12.05
N GLN A 153 -5.32 -14.45 11.01
CA GLN A 153 -5.41 -15.28 9.80
C GLN A 153 -4.64 -14.71 8.60
N VAL A 154 -3.50 -14.07 8.83
CA VAL A 154 -2.66 -13.57 7.72
C VAL A 154 -1.82 -14.71 7.15
N LYS A 155 -1.91 -14.93 5.83
CA LYS A 155 -1.04 -15.86 5.08
C LYS A 155 0.39 -15.28 5.03
N GLN A 156 1.18 -15.48 6.07
CA GLN A 156 2.50 -14.86 6.26
C GLN A 156 3.45 -15.07 5.07
N HIS A 157 3.41 -16.26 4.45
CA HIS A 157 4.24 -16.58 3.28
C HIS A 157 3.94 -15.71 2.04
N ARG A 158 2.78 -15.05 1.96
CA ARG A 158 2.44 -14.12 0.86
C ARG A 158 2.87 -12.68 1.13
N LEU A 159 3.30 -12.36 2.35
CA LEU A 159 3.75 -11.02 2.69
C LEU A 159 5.11 -10.75 2.05
N LYS A 160 5.21 -9.63 1.34
CA LYS A 160 6.48 -9.08 0.84
C LYS A 160 6.93 -7.94 1.75
N GLU A 161 8.22 -7.61 1.72
CA GLU A 161 8.70 -6.42 2.43
C GLU A 161 8.06 -5.15 1.84
N PRO A 162 7.73 -4.14 2.67
CA PRO A 162 7.98 -4.03 4.12
C PRO A 162 6.87 -4.64 5.00
N ASP A 163 5.79 -5.16 4.40
CA ASP A 163 4.62 -5.66 5.14
C ASP A 163 4.93 -6.92 5.95
N LYS A 164 5.87 -7.75 5.47
CA LYS A 164 6.39 -8.91 6.22
C LYS A 164 7.04 -8.48 7.53
N SER A 165 8.06 -7.60 7.49
CA SER A 165 8.70 -7.05 8.70
C SER A 165 7.69 -6.38 9.63
N LYS A 166 6.73 -5.63 9.08
CA LYS A 166 5.67 -4.97 9.85
C LYS A 166 4.80 -5.97 10.61
N TYR A 167 4.45 -7.10 9.99
CA TYR A 167 3.65 -8.15 10.61
C TYR A 167 4.43 -8.96 11.66
N GLU A 168 5.71 -9.20 11.43
CA GLU A 168 6.59 -9.84 12.42
C GLU A 168 6.73 -8.97 13.68
N ILE A 169 6.92 -7.66 13.50
CA ILE A 169 6.89 -6.71 14.61
C ILE A 169 5.53 -6.77 15.31
N TYR A 170 4.42 -6.81 14.55
CA TYR A 170 3.09 -6.89 15.14
C TYR A 170 2.94 -8.09 16.08
N THR A 171 3.35 -9.25 15.59
CA THR A 171 3.24 -10.53 16.30
C THR A 171 4.14 -10.53 17.53
N ALA A 172 5.39 -10.06 17.41
CA ALA A 172 6.32 -9.96 18.52
C ALA A 172 5.79 -9.04 19.62
N VAL A 173 5.37 -7.82 19.29
CA VAL A 173 4.85 -6.87 20.28
C VAL A 173 3.59 -7.43 20.94
N LYS A 174 2.65 -8.01 20.18
CA LYS A 174 1.43 -8.61 20.75
C LYS A 174 1.72 -9.76 21.71
N ASN A 175 2.71 -10.59 21.40
CA ASN A 175 3.07 -11.75 22.23
C ASN A 175 3.87 -11.38 23.48
N GLU A 176 4.73 -10.37 23.40
CA GLU A 176 5.62 -10.00 24.50
C GLU A 176 5.03 -8.94 25.44
N ILE A 177 4.06 -8.13 24.98
CA ILE A 177 3.48 -7.06 25.80
C ILE A 177 2.82 -7.59 27.08
N GLY A 178 2.05 -8.68 26.99
CA GLY A 178 1.41 -9.30 28.16
C GLY A 178 2.37 -10.10 29.06
N LYS A 179 3.60 -10.37 28.59
CA LYS A 179 4.63 -11.11 29.33
C LYS A 179 5.67 -10.19 29.97
N SER A 180 5.60 -8.89 29.69
CA SER A 180 6.53 -7.88 30.17
C SER A 180 5.89 -7.11 31.31
N ARG A 181 6.65 -6.84 32.37
CA ARG A 181 6.20 -6.02 33.51
C ARG A 181 6.49 -4.53 33.33
N ASN A 182 7.47 -4.20 32.48
CA ASN A 182 7.91 -2.83 32.22
C ASN A 182 8.57 -2.71 30.84
N TRP A 183 8.89 -1.47 30.47
CA TRP A 183 9.56 -1.13 29.21
C TRP A 183 10.95 -1.77 29.04
N LYS A 184 11.77 -1.83 30.10
CA LYS A 184 13.11 -2.44 30.03
C LYS A 184 12.99 -3.91 29.62
N GLN A 185 12.04 -4.65 30.22
CA GLN A 185 11.78 -6.04 29.87
C GLN A 185 11.21 -6.22 28.47
N LEU A 186 10.27 -5.36 28.05
CA LEU A 186 9.72 -5.40 26.69
C LEU A 186 10.82 -5.14 25.65
N GLN A 187 11.66 -4.14 25.87
CA GLN A 187 12.76 -3.79 24.97
C GLN A 187 13.76 -4.94 24.84
N HIS A 188 14.12 -5.60 25.96
CA HIS A 188 14.99 -6.76 25.94
C HIS A 188 14.40 -7.92 25.11
N ARG A 189 13.15 -8.31 25.39
CA ARG A 189 12.46 -9.41 24.68
C ARG A 189 12.26 -9.13 23.18
N LEU A 190 12.06 -7.87 22.81
CA LEU A 190 11.99 -7.47 21.40
C LEU A 190 13.38 -7.45 20.75
N ALA A 191 14.41 -7.00 21.46
CA ALA A 191 15.78 -7.00 20.97
C ALA A 191 16.28 -8.42 20.64
N GLU A 192 15.94 -9.42 21.47
CA GLU A 192 16.21 -10.84 21.18
C GLU A 192 15.59 -11.34 19.87
N LYS A 193 14.50 -10.69 19.40
CA LYS A 193 13.84 -10.98 18.12
C LYS A 193 14.32 -10.05 16.98
N GLY A 194 15.40 -9.31 17.20
CA GLY A 194 15.96 -8.33 16.26
C GLY A 194 15.10 -7.08 16.09
N ILE A 195 14.25 -6.75 17.06
CA ILE A 195 13.34 -5.60 17.02
C ILE A 195 13.80 -4.53 18.00
N THR A 196 14.08 -3.34 17.50
CA THR A 196 14.47 -2.17 18.31
C THR A 196 13.30 -1.22 18.53
N ILE A 197 13.20 -0.64 19.72
CA ILE A 197 12.23 0.40 20.05
C ILE A 197 12.91 1.77 19.96
N GLN A 198 12.23 2.75 19.34
CA GLN A 198 12.64 4.14 19.33
C GLN A 198 11.51 5.04 19.83
N PHE A 199 11.77 5.81 20.89
CA PHE A 199 10.82 6.79 21.41
C PHE A 199 10.98 8.13 20.71
N LYS A 200 9.85 8.75 20.34
CA LYS A 200 9.80 10.08 19.76
C LYS A 200 9.38 11.09 20.84
N ARG A 201 10.23 12.07 21.13
CA ARG A 201 9.96 13.13 22.10
C ARG A 201 9.38 14.41 21.47
N LYS A 202 8.74 15.24 22.29
CA LYS A 202 8.22 16.57 21.91
C LYS A 202 9.33 17.62 22.02
N GLY A 203 9.94 17.96 20.89
CA GLY A 203 10.96 19.01 20.86
C GLY A 203 12.13 18.68 21.80
N GLN A 204 12.45 19.59 22.72
CA GLN A 204 13.49 19.43 23.75
C GLN A 204 12.94 18.94 25.11
N THR A 205 11.66 18.58 25.19
CA THR A 205 11.07 18.08 26.45
C THR A 205 11.31 16.58 26.61
N ASP A 206 11.23 16.10 27.85
CA ASP A 206 11.25 14.66 28.16
C ASP A 206 9.90 13.95 27.90
N GLU A 207 8.89 14.68 27.41
CA GLU A 207 7.58 14.14 27.06
C GLU A 207 7.65 13.27 25.79
N ILE A 208 7.31 11.98 25.93
CA ILE A 208 7.26 11.04 24.80
C ILE A 208 5.92 11.17 24.07
N GLN A 209 5.98 11.54 22.78
CA GLN A 209 4.79 11.64 21.92
C GLN A 209 4.50 10.37 21.12
N GLY A 210 5.46 9.47 21.01
CA GLY A 210 5.27 8.29 20.17
C GLY A 210 6.37 7.27 20.29
N ILE A 211 6.14 6.16 19.62
CA ILE A 211 7.02 5.00 19.59
C ILE A 211 7.10 4.50 18.16
N SER A 212 8.30 4.09 17.76
CA SER A 212 8.56 3.39 16.50
C SER A 212 9.27 2.08 16.80
N PHE A 213 9.04 1.09 15.95
CA PHE A 213 9.69 -0.21 16.02
C PHE A 213 10.46 -0.43 14.73
N SER A 214 11.67 -0.97 14.85
CA SER A 214 12.58 -1.22 13.74
C SER A 214 12.96 -2.70 13.70
N LYS A 215 12.97 -3.31 12.52
CA LYS A 215 13.50 -4.65 12.26
C LYS A 215 14.30 -4.62 10.96
N GLY A 216 15.60 -4.89 11.03
CA GLY A 216 16.50 -4.65 9.90
C GLY A 216 16.47 -3.19 9.45
N GLU A 217 16.27 -2.97 8.15
CA GLU A 217 16.17 -1.62 7.55
C GLU A 217 14.77 -0.99 7.68
N TYR A 218 13.76 -1.75 8.10
CA TYR A 218 12.37 -1.30 8.13
C TYR A 218 11.99 -0.71 9.48
N THR A 219 11.46 0.51 9.48
CA THR A 219 10.99 1.21 10.68
C THR A 219 9.56 1.70 10.51
N PHE A 220 8.70 1.39 11.49
CA PHE A 220 7.29 1.78 11.48
C PHE A 220 6.90 2.45 12.78
N LYS A 221 5.98 3.41 12.71
CA LYS A 221 5.36 3.97 13.92
C LYS A 221 4.48 2.90 14.56
N GLY A 222 4.47 2.83 15.89
CA GLY A 222 3.64 1.88 16.63
C GLY A 222 2.16 1.93 16.21
N SER A 223 1.59 3.14 16.16
CA SER A 223 0.20 3.35 15.71
C SER A 223 -0.06 2.98 14.24
N GLU A 224 0.98 2.88 13.42
CA GLU A 224 0.89 2.46 12.02
C GLU A 224 0.91 0.93 11.89
N ILE A 225 1.55 0.24 12.84
CA ILE A 225 1.50 -1.21 12.97
C ILE A 225 0.14 -1.61 13.55
N ASP A 226 -0.20 -1.09 14.72
CA ASP A 226 -1.50 -1.28 15.37
C ASP A 226 -1.86 -0.08 16.24
N ARG A 227 -3.16 0.29 16.27
CA ARG A 227 -3.64 1.36 17.13
C ARG A 227 -3.40 1.08 18.61
N SER A 228 -3.29 -0.17 19.05
CA SER A 228 -2.93 -0.52 20.43
C SER A 228 -1.46 -0.29 20.76
N PHE A 229 -0.58 -0.16 19.75
CA PHE A 229 0.85 0.01 19.93
C PHE A 229 1.30 1.47 19.93
N SER A 230 0.39 2.42 20.15
CA SER A 230 0.78 3.79 20.48
C SER A 230 1.46 3.82 21.86
N PHE A 231 2.43 4.73 22.06
CA PHE A 231 3.14 4.87 23.33
C PHE A 231 2.18 4.94 24.52
N SER A 232 1.22 5.86 24.49
CA SER A 232 0.22 6.05 25.55
C SER A 232 -0.66 4.84 25.87
N LYS A 233 -0.74 3.85 24.99
CA LYS A 233 -1.52 2.62 25.25
C LYS A 233 -0.65 1.50 25.78
N LEU A 234 0.57 1.39 25.27
CA LEU A 234 1.57 0.46 25.79
C LEU A 234 2.01 0.86 27.21
N ASP A 235 2.16 2.16 27.45
CA ASP A 235 2.57 2.69 28.76
C ASP A 235 1.53 2.40 29.84
N LYS A 236 0.23 2.50 29.49
CA LYS A 236 -0.87 2.08 30.36
C LYS A 236 -0.83 0.60 30.73
N CYS A 237 -0.27 -0.27 29.90
CA CYS A 237 -0.09 -1.69 30.25
C CYS A 237 0.95 -1.89 31.36
N PHE A 238 1.80 -0.89 31.62
CA PHE A 238 2.85 -0.93 32.64
C PHE A 238 2.57 0.00 33.83
N GLY A 239 1.40 0.64 33.88
CA GLY A 239 0.94 1.41 35.05
C GLY A 239 1.50 2.83 35.19
N ASP A 240 1.74 3.55 34.08
CA ASP A 240 2.25 4.94 34.09
C ASP A 240 3.57 5.10 34.88
N VAL A 241 4.38 4.05 34.92
CA VAL A 241 5.72 4.10 35.51
C VAL A 241 6.60 4.91 34.57
N GLY A 242 6.57 6.23 34.74
CA GLY A 242 7.34 7.20 33.97
C GLY A 242 8.76 6.70 33.76
N MET A 243 9.11 6.42 32.50
CA MET A 243 10.47 5.99 32.19
C MET A 243 11.44 7.13 32.47
N ASN A 244 12.40 6.91 33.37
CA ASN A 244 13.67 7.62 33.32
C ASN A 244 14.46 7.11 32.09
N VAL A 245 14.20 7.68 30.91
CA VAL A 245 14.76 7.25 29.61
C VAL A 245 16.27 7.55 29.44
N ALA A 246 16.91 8.22 30.41
CA ALA A 246 18.33 8.55 30.32
C ALA A 246 19.26 7.32 30.25
N GLU A 247 18.87 6.17 30.80
CA GLU A 247 19.72 4.96 30.84
C GLU A 247 19.60 4.08 29.59
N SER A 248 18.45 4.04 28.93
CA SER A 248 18.15 2.97 27.95
C SER A 248 18.74 3.21 26.55
N GLN A 249 19.16 4.44 26.23
CA GLN A 249 19.80 4.76 24.94
C GLN A 249 21.31 4.50 24.92
N ARG A 250 21.96 4.21 26.07
CA ARG A 250 23.42 4.04 26.14
C ARG A 250 23.93 2.64 25.81
N GLN A 251 23.07 1.63 25.67
CA GLN A 251 23.51 0.22 25.50
C GLN A 251 23.31 -0.38 24.08
N THR A 252 23.04 0.45 23.07
CA THR A 252 23.10 0.01 21.66
C THR A 252 24.10 0.85 20.87
N ALA A 253 25.38 0.59 21.09
CA ALA A 253 26.46 0.97 20.19
C ALA A 253 27.27 -0.30 19.90
N PHE A 254 26.85 -1.08 18.91
CA PHE A 254 27.78 -2.01 18.26
C PHE A 254 28.68 -1.16 17.37
N ALA A 255 29.98 -1.16 17.68
CA ALA A 255 31.00 -0.47 16.91
C ALA A 255 31.08 -1.05 15.48
N PRO A 256 31.27 -0.21 14.44
CA PRO A 256 31.61 -0.73 13.12
C PRO A 256 33.07 -1.18 13.15
N ILE A 257 33.30 -2.48 12.91
CA ILE A 257 34.62 -2.99 12.59
C ILE A 257 35.04 -2.37 11.25
N ARG A 258 36.09 -1.56 11.30
CA ARG A 258 36.81 -1.02 10.16
C ARG A 258 37.87 -2.06 9.78
N GLU A 259 37.60 -2.86 8.76
CA GLU A 259 38.68 -3.63 8.13
C GLU A 259 39.37 -2.78 7.06
N GLN A 260 40.67 -2.63 7.27
CA GLN A 260 41.61 -1.96 6.38
C GLN A 260 42.14 -2.99 5.38
N ILE A 261 42.21 -2.59 4.11
CA ILE A 261 42.87 -3.30 3.01
C ILE A 261 44.40 -3.29 3.25
N PRO A 262 45.11 -4.37 2.89
CA PRO A 262 46.48 -4.26 2.40
C PRO A 262 46.58 -4.62 0.91
N THR A 263 47.35 -3.77 0.22
CA THR A 263 47.75 -3.79 -1.19
C THR A 263 48.89 -4.78 -1.45
N GLN A 264 48.90 -5.44 -2.62
CA GLN A 264 50.06 -5.85 -3.45
C GLN A 264 49.56 -6.79 -4.55
N SER A 265 50.12 -6.94 -5.76
CA SER A 265 50.82 -6.13 -6.76
C SER A 265 51.14 -7.11 -7.90
N ASN A 266 51.24 -6.63 -9.15
CA ASN A 266 51.78 -7.29 -10.36
C ASN A 266 50.82 -8.28 -11.06
N ALA A 267 50.70 -8.36 -12.39
CA ALA A 267 51.33 -7.66 -13.52
C ALA A 267 50.50 -7.91 -14.81
N GLU A 268 50.76 -7.07 -15.82
CA GLU A 268 50.69 -7.34 -17.27
C GLU A 268 49.34 -7.49 -18.01
N SER A 269 49.08 -6.46 -18.83
CA SER A 269 48.30 -6.46 -20.09
C SER A 269 49.17 -7.02 -21.25
N PRO A 270 48.64 -7.46 -22.41
CA PRO A 270 48.11 -6.51 -23.42
C PRO A 270 46.95 -6.99 -24.34
N PHE A 271 46.18 -6.00 -24.82
CA PHE A 271 45.51 -5.86 -26.13
C PHE A 271 44.72 -7.04 -26.76
N ILE A 272 43.47 -6.76 -27.21
CA ILE A 272 43.10 -6.71 -28.64
C ILE A 272 41.65 -6.19 -28.83
N SER A 273 41.53 -5.35 -29.86
CA SER A 273 40.32 -4.82 -30.50
C SER A 273 39.42 -5.92 -31.12
N GLY A 274 38.10 -5.73 -31.14
CA GLY A 274 37.23 -6.56 -31.97
C GLY A 274 35.74 -6.48 -31.66
N SER A 275 35.05 -5.60 -32.38
CA SER A 275 33.59 -5.60 -32.58
C SER A 275 33.12 -6.85 -33.33
N ILE A 276 32.05 -7.53 -32.86
CA ILE A 276 31.02 -8.21 -33.66
C ILE A 276 29.75 -8.26 -32.82
N GLY A 277 28.67 -7.67 -33.34
CA GLY A 277 27.32 -7.92 -32.86
C GLY A 277 26.77 -9.20 -33.51
N LEU A 278 26.01 -9.98 -32.75
CA LEU A 278 24.99 -10.87 -33.29
C LEU A 278 23.97 -11.26 -32.22
N PHE A 279 22.72 -11.10 -32.64
CA PHE A 279 21.44 -11.37 -32.02
C PHE A 279 21.38 -12.60 -31.12
N PHE A 280 20.80 -12.45 -29.93
CA PHE A 280 20.02 -13.52 -29.30
C PHE A 280 18.69 -12.99 -28.75
N ALA A 281 17.65 -13.68 -29.16
CA ALA A 281 16.25 -13.43 -28.86
C ALA A 281 15.95 -13.58 -27.36
N SER A 282 15.11 -12.67 -26.86
CA SER A 282 14.57 -12.70 -25.50
C SER A 282 13.57 -13.86 -25.33
N PRO A 283 13.60 -14.63 -24.24
CA PRO A 283 12.44 -15.36 -23.79
C PRO A 283 11.45 -14.39 -23.11
N SER A 284 10.17 -14.67 -23.32
CA SER A 284 8.99 -13.95 -22.83
C SER A 284 9.03 -13.60 -21.34
N PRO A 285 8.42 -12.47 -20.92
CA PRO A 285 8.44 -12.05 -19.53
C PRO A 285 7.52 -12.94 -18.69
N VAL A 286 8.13 -13.54 -17.66
CA VAL A 286 7.45 -14.14 -16.51
C VAL A 286 6.83 -13.01 -15.68
N ASP A 287 5.59 -13.24 -15.21
CA ASP A 287 4.77 -12.32 -14.43
C ASP A 287 5.52 -11.70 -13.22
N GLU A 288 5.88 -10.42 -13.35
CA GLU A 288 6.22 -9.57 -12.21
C GLU A 288 5.08 -8.57 -11.91
N GLU A 289 4.36 -8.78 -10.80
CA GLU A 289 3.65 -7.70 -10.14
C GLU A 289 4.67 -6.63 -9.69
N PRO A 290 4.62 -5.37 -10.19
CA PRO A 290 5.54 -4.34 -9.73
C PRO A 290 5.16 -3.91 -8.32
N ASN A 291 6.01 -4.32 -7.38
CA ASN A 291 5.93 -4.01 -5.97
C ASN A 291 6.43 -2.57 -5.73
N LEU A 292 5.54 -1.58 -5.79
CA LEU A 292 5.91 -0.16 -5.61
C LEU A 292 5.41 0.41 -4.28
N ASN A 293 6.31 0.38 -3.29
CA ASN A 293 6.24 1.19 -2.09
C ASN A 293 6.60 2.66 -2.42
N LEU A 294 5.76 3.59 -1.97
CA LEU A 294 5.91 5.02 -2.19
C LEU A 294 7.16 5.57 -1.48
N ARG A 295 8.19 5.90 -2.26
CA ARG A 295 9.35 6.70 -1.88
C ARG A 295 8.89 8.14 -1.58
N LYS A 296 8.91 8.54 -0.31
CA LYS A 296 8.67 9.94 0.11
C LYS A 296 9.88 10.79 -0.29
N LYS A 297 9.70 11.70 -1.26
CA LYS A 297 10.70 12.73 -1.60
C LYS A 297 10.85 13.72 -0.43
N LYS A 298 12.08 13.87 0.09
CA LYS A 298 12.48 14.95 1.00
C LYS A 298 12.28 16.30 0.31
N LYS A 299 11.57 17.24 0.95
CA LYS A 299 11.49 18.65 0.52
C LYS A 299 12.88 19.29 0.70
N LYS A 300 13.48 19.79 -0.39
CA LYS A 300 14.64 20.71 -0.35
C LYS A 300 14.12 22.10 0.02
N LYS A 301 14.54 22.65 1.16
CA LYS A 301 14.35 24.08 1.50
C LYS A 301 15.16 24.91 0.50
N LYS A 302 14.51 25.77 -0.29
CA LYS A 302 15.17 26.89 -0.97
C LYS A 302 15.41 27.98 0.07
N ARG A 303 16.67 28.35 0.30
CA ARG A 303 17.06 29.60 0.96
C ARG A 303 16.87 30.72 -0.07
N LEU A 304 16.00 31.68 0.22
CA LEU A 304 16.10 33.02 -0.38
C LEU A 304 17.34 33.68 0.24
N LYS A 305 18.23 34.20 -0.60
CA LYS A 305 19.13 35.28 -0.20
C LYS A 305 18.42 36.57 -0.61
N LEU A 306 18.21 37.44 0.37
CA LEU A 306 18.03 38.88 0.17
C LEU A 306 19.34 39.46 -0.39
#